data_AF-A0A352KH95-F1
#
_entry.id   AF-A0A352KH95-F1
#
_cell.length_a   1.000
_cell.length_b   1.000
_cell.length_c   1.000
_cell.angle_alpha   90.00
_cell.angle_beta   90.00
_cell.angle_gamma   90.00
#
_symmetry.space_group_name_H-M   'P 1'
#
loop_
_entity.id
_entity.type
_entity.pdbx_description
1 polymer ?
#
loop_
_entity_poly.entity_id
_entity_poly.type
_entity_poly.pdbx_seq_one_letter_code
_entity_poly.pdbx_strand_id
1 'polypeptide(L)'
;ANVATGYHAIEFLLWGQDLNGTGPGAGNRPWTDYAKGDACTNGNCDRRAAYLDAATELLVDDLVWMAKQWAPKGAARQDLMAVPADQALARILTGLGSLSYGELAGERIKLGLMLHDPEEEHDCFSDNTHNSHYYDVIGMLNVYTGSYTRPDGSKLSGAALADLVAQKDPGLNERMLKDLRATEAAMAALKKRAETVEHYDQMIGAENAQGNATVQKVVDALTTQTRTIEKLVSTLDLQPIAFEGSDSLDNPEAVFQ
;
A
#
# COMPACT_ATOMS: atom_id res chain seq x y z
N ALA A 1 2.70 14.48 -0.29
CA ALA A 1 1.48 14.96 0.41
C ALA A 1 1.91 15.78 1.62
N ASN A 2 1.04 16.63 2.16
CA ASN A 2 1.30 17.29 3.45
C ASN A 2 0.79 16.36 4.57
N VAL A 3 1.62 16.07 5.57
CA VAL A 3 1.28 15.25 6.76
C VAL A 3 0.02 15.77 7.49
N ALA A 4 -0.35 17.04 7.25
CA ALA A 4 -1.55 17.68 7.80
C ALA A 4 -2.87 17.36 7.07
N THR A 5 -2.92 16.43 6.11
CA THR A 5 -4.15 16.13 5.34
C THR A 5 -4.27 14.64 4.98
N GLY A 6 -5.45 14.20 4.55
CA GLY A 6 -5.67 12.82 4.10
C GLY A 6 -5.89 11.81 5.23
N TYR A 7 -5.74 10.52 4.92
CA TYR A 7 -6.03 9.42 5.84
C TYR A 7 -5.23 9.50 7.14
N HIS A 8 -3.90 9.67 7.09
CA HIS A 8 -3.07 9.70 8.31
C HIS A 8 -3.32 10.92 9.21
N ALA A 9 -3.75 12.06 8.65
CA ALA A 9 -4.15 13.19 9.48
C ALA A 9 -5.42 12.87 10.28
N ILE A 10 -6.39 12.20 9.64
CA ILE A 10 -7.61 11.72 10.31
C ILE A 10 -7.26 10.62 11.32
N GLU A 11 -6.38 9.69 10.96
CA GLU A 11 -5.87 8.64 11.82
C GLU A 11 -5.24 9.21 13.09
N PHE A 12 -4.31 10.15 12.98
CA PHE A 12 -3.70 10.85 14.12
C PHE A 12 -4.73 11.63 14.95
N LEU A 13 -5.73 12.22 14.30
CA LEU A 13 -6.81 12.89 15.01
C LEU A 13 -7.67 11.87 15.78
N LEU A 14 -7.89 10.66 15.28
CA LEU A 14 -8.75 9.68 15.94
C LEU A 14 -8.00 8.84 17.00
N TRP A 15 -6.78 8.39 16.72
CA TRP A 15 -5.97 7.56 17.61
C TRP A 15 -4.97 8.37 18.45
N GLY A 16 -4.52 9.52 17.97
CA GLY A 16 -3.41 10.24 18.61
C GLY A 16 -2.06 9.65 18.27
N GLN A 17 -1.03 10.13 18.96
CA GLN A 17 0.31 9.58 18.82
C GLN A 17 0.36 8.19 19.45
N ASP A 18 0.99 7.25 18.75
CA ASP A 18 1.43 6.01 19.35
C ASP A 18 2.77 6.23 20.05
N LEU A 19 2.86 5.85 21.32
CA LEU A 19 4.06 5.99 22.15
C LEU A 19 4.56 4.63 22.67
N ASN A 20 4.04 3.53 22.14
CA ASN A 20 4.38 2.18 22.56
C ASN A 20 5.68 1.67 21.92
N GLY A 21 6.20 2.38 20.91
CA GLY A 21 7.41 1.99 20.21
C GLY A 21 7.19 0.67 19.48
N THR A 22 7.93 -0.37 19.85
CA THR A 22 7.70 -1.74 19.35
C THR A 22 7.08 -2.64 20.42
N GLY A 23 6.43 -2.02 21.42
CA GLY A 23 5.59 -2.69 22.41
C GLY A 23 4.12 -2.68 21.98
N PRO A 24 3.24 -3.45 22.66
CA PRO A 24 1.86 -3.59 22.22
C PRO A 24 1.01 -2.33 22.42
N GLY A 25 0.28 -1.96 21.37
CA GLY A 25 -0.94 -1.15 21.43
C GLY A 25 -0.86 0.12 20.59
N ALA A 26 -2.01 0.54 20.07
CA ALA A 26 -2.15 1.73 19.24
C ALA A 26 -2.19 3.05 20.04
N GLY A 27 -2.27 4.16 19.31
CA GLY A 27 -2.67 5.46 19.85
C GLY A 27 -4.02 5.38 20.61
N ASN A 28 -4.09 6.04 21.77
CA ASN A 28 -5.24 5.96 22.69
C ASN A 28 -5.86 7.34 22.98
N ARG A 29 -6.18 8.12 21.93
CA ARG A 29 -6.87 9.40 22.11
C ARG A 29 -8.29 9.18 22.63
N PRO A 30 -8.67 9.81 23.75
CA PRO A 30 -10.02 9.65 24.27
C PRO A 30 -11.02 10.49 23.47
N TRP A 31 -12.26 10.02 23.33
CA TRP A 31 -13.35 10.77 22.69
C TRP A 31 -13.61 12.13 23.36
N THR A 32 -13.24 12.28 24.63
CA THR A 32 -13.34 13.55 25.38
C THR A 32 -12.47 14.66 24.79
N ASP A 33 -11.52 14.35 23.90
CA ASP A 33 -10.78 15.33 23.08
C ASP A 33 -11.66 16.05 22.05
N TYR A 34 -12.88 15.56 21.84
CA TYR A 34 -13.89 16.11 20.94
C TYR A 34 -15.17 16.53 21.67
N ALA A 35 -15.21 16.38 22.99
CA ALA A 35 -16.37 16.71 23.79
C ALA A 35 -16.53 18.22 23.98
N LYS A 36 -17.77 18.63 24.28
CA LYS A 36 -18.12 20.03 24.59
C LYS A 36 -18.15 20.28 26.10
N GLY A 37 -17.93 21.53 26.49
CA GLY A 37 -18.03 21.97 27.89
C GLY A 37 -17.07 21.22 28.81
N ASP A 38 -17.54 20.90 30.01
CA ASP A 38 -16.73 20.30 31.08
C ASP A 38 -16.21 18.89 30.76
N ALA A 39 -16.77 18.23 29.73
CA ALA A 39 -16.29 16.94 29.26
C ALA A 39 -15.03 17.04 28.38
N CYS A 40 -14.62 18.24 27.96
CA CYS A 40 -13.38 18.47 27.21
C CYS A 40 -12.16 18.30 28.12
N THR A 41 -11.42 17.20 27.99
CA THR A 41 -10.36 16.82 28.93
C THR A 41 -8.99 17.40 28.62
N ASN A 42 -8.70 17.77 27.36
CA ASN A 42 -7.36 18.17 26.91
C ASN A 42 -7.31 19.55 26.23
N GLY A 43 -8.34 20.38 26.45
CA GLY A 43 -8.47 21.70 25.82
C GLY A 43 -8.58 21.64 24.29
N ASN A 44 -8.90 22.80 23.68
CA ASN A 44 -9.03 22.98 22.23
C ASN A 44 -9.97 21.96 21.54
N CYS A 45 -10.92 21.34 22.26
CA CYS A 45 -11.76 20.27 21.70
C CYS A 45 -12.56 20.73 20.49
N ASP A 46 -13.13 21.95 20.54
CA ASP A 46 -13.85 22.54 19.39
C ASP A 46 -12.93 22.73 18.17
N ARG A 47 -11.68 23.16 18.37
CA ARG A 47 -10.71 23.32 17.28
C ARG A 47 -10.30 21.96 16.71
N ARG A 48 -10.14 20.94 17.56
CA ARG A 48 -9.78 19.58 17.13
C ARG A 48 -10.92 18.94 16.33
N ALA A 49 -12.16 19.09 16.80
CA ALA A 49 -13.36 18.67 16.06
C ALA A 49 -13.44 19.37 14.70
N ALA A 50 -13.28 20.70 14.66
CA ALA A 50 -13.28 21.44 13.40
C ALA A 50 -12.18 20.98 12.42
N TYR A 51 -11.02 20.55 12.93
CA TYR A 51 -9.97 20.01 12.09
C TYR A 51 -10.30 18.60 11.57
N LEU A 52 -10.85 17.72 12.41
CA LEU A 52 -11.30 16.40 11.99
C LEU A 52 -12.37 16.50 10.88
N ASP A 53 -13.33 17.41 11.05
CA ASP A 53 -14.36 17.69 10.04
C ASP A 53 -13.72 18.18 8.74
N ALA A 54 -12.87 19.23 8.79
CA ALA A 54 -12.23 19.80 7.62
C ALA A 54 -11.31 18.81 6.87
N ALA A 55 -10.54 18.00 7.60
CA ALA A 55 -9.67 16.98 7.02
C ALA A 55 -10.49 15.87 6.33
N THR A 56 -11.62 15.49 6.94
CA THR A 56 -12.54 14.49 6.38
C THR A 56 -13.25 15.02 5.14
N GLU A 57 -13.74 16.26 5.17
CA GLU A 57 -14.35 16.92 4.00
C GLU A 57 -13.36 16.99 2.83
N LEU A 58 -12.12 17.41 3.09
CA LEU A 58 -11.07 17.45 2.07
C LEU A 58 -10.77 16.05 1.50
N LEU A 59 -10.67 15.03 2.35
CA LEU A 59 -10.45 13.65 1.89
C LEU A 59 -11.60 13.17 0.98
N VAL A 60 -12.86 13.45 1.35
CA VAL A 60 -14.01 13.09 0.52
C VAL A 60 -13.97 13.83 -0.81
N ASP A 61 -13.65 15.12 -0.81
CA ASP A 61 -13.52 15.93 -2.04
C ASP A 61 -12.41 15.40 -2.96
N ASP A 62 -11.25 15.05 -2.41
CA ASP A 62 -10.13 14.46 -3.15
C ASP A 62 -10.49 13.10 -3.76
N LEU A 63 -11.16 12.23 -2.99
CA LEU A 63 -11.62 10.92 -3.48
C LEU A 63 -12.69 11.07 -4.58
N VAL A 64 -13.62 12.01 -4.43
CA VAL A 64 -14.63 12.33 -5.45
C VAL A 64 -13.96 12.87 -6.71
N TRP A 65 -12.95 13.74 -6.57
CA TRP A 65 -12.18 14.25 -7.69
C TRP A 65 -11.42 13.12 -8.40
N MET A 66 -10.74 12.24 -7.66
CA MET A 66 -10.01 11.09 -8.19
C MET A 66 -10.94 10.13 -8.95
N ALA A 67 -12.11 9.82 -8.40
CA ALA A 67 -13.12 9.01 -9.07
C ALA A 67 -13.61 9.66 -10.39
N LYS A 68 -13.77 10.99 -10.41
CA LYS A 68 -14.13 11.73 -11.63
C LYS A 68 -13.03 11.66 -12.71
N GLN A 69 -11.75 11.58 -12.33
CA GLN A 69 -10.64 11.45 -13.30
C GLN A 69 -10.71 10.14 -14.10
N TRP A 70 -11.26 9.07 -13.50
CA TRP A 70 -11.36 7.74 -14.12
C TRP A 70 -12.75 7.42 -14.70
N ALA A 71 -13.74 8.30 -14.52
CA ALA A 71 -15.06 8.19 -15.12
C ALA A 71 -14.98 8.13 -16.67
N PRO A 72 -16.04 7.72 -17.39
CA PRO A 72 -16.01 7.58 -18.87
C PRO A 72 -15.53 8.81 -19.66
N LYS A 73 -15.61 10.01 -19.09
CA LYS A 73 -15.13 11.28 -19.67
C LYS A 73 -14.05 11.97 -18.80
N GLY A 74 -13.49 11.24 -17.84
CA GLY A 74 -12.48 11.78 -16.92
C GLY A 74 -11.12 11.94 -17.60
N ALA A 75 -10.33 12.93 -17.15
CA ALA A 75 -9.09 13.30 -17.83
C ALA A 75 -8.04 12.18 -17.80
N ALA A 76 -7.86 11.49 -16.67
CA ALA A 76 -6.90 10.38 -16.57
C ALA A 76 -7.27 9.23 -17.52
N ARG A 77 -8.57 8.88 -17.61
CA ARG A 77 -9.03 7.85 -18.55
C ARG A 77 -8.84 8.29 -20.00
N GLN A 78 -9.15 9.53 -20.34
CA GLN A 78 -8.97 10.04 -21.70
C GLN A 78 -7.50 10.09 -22.10
N ASP A 79 -6.62 10.53 -21.20
CA ASP A 79 -5.17 10.55 -21.42
C ASP A 79 -4.62 9.13 -21.69
N LEU A 80 -5.00 8.15 -20.87
CA LEU A 80 -4.60 6.75 -21.09
C LEU A 80 -5.14 6.19 -22.41
N MET A 81 -6.34 6.58 -22.83
CA MET A 81 -6.95 6.11 -24.07
C MET A 81 -6.44 6.85 -25.32
N ALA A 82 -5.79 8.00 -25.16
CA ALA A 82 -5.27 8.80 -26.26
C ALA A 82 -3.88 8.34 -26.73
N VAL A 83 -3.15 7.60 -25.89
CA VAL A 83 -1.84 7.05 -26.25
C VAL A 83 -1.95 5.71 -26.98
N PRO A 84 -0.94 5.34 -27.79
CA PRO A 84 -0.82 3.99 -28.34
C PRO A 84 -0.92 2.88 -27.28
N ALA A 85 -1.44 1.72 -27.66
CA ALA A 85 -1.75 0.63 -26.72
C ALA A 85 -0.51 0.09 -25.98
N ASP A 86 0.65 0.05 -26.64
CA ASP A 86 1.94 -0.28 -26.04
C ASP A 86 2.33 0.70 -24.94
N GLN A 87 2.11 2.01 -25.14
CA GLN A 87 2.34 3.02 -24.10
C GLN A 87 1.35 2.90 -22.93
N ALA A 88 0.09 2.58 -23.21
CA ALA A 88 -0.90 2.34 -22.17
C ALA A 88 -0.55 1.10 -21.32
N LEU A 89 -0.12 0.01 -21.96
CA LEU A 89 0.35 -1.21 -21.29
C LEU A 89 1.61 -0.95 -20.46
N ALA A 90 2.55 -0.17 -21.00
CA ALA A 90 3.75 0.24 -20.30
C ALA A 90 3.41 0.97 -18.98
N ARG A 91 2.43 1.89 -18.99
CA ARG A 91 1.97 2.58 -17.77
C ARG A 91 1.38 1.64 -16.72
N ILE A 92 0.61 0.63 -17.15
CA ILE A 92 0.07 -0.39 -16.23
C ILE A 92 1.20 -1.17 -15.55
N LEU A 93 2.19 -1.61 -16.35
CA LEU A 93 3.34 -2.36 -15.84
C LEU A 93 4.27 -1.49 -14.98
N THR A 94 4.43 -0.21 -15.32
CA THR A 94 5.13 0.77 -14.46
C THR A 94 4.45 0.87 -13.11
N GLY A 95 3.14 1.07 -13.06
CA GLY A 95 2.40 1.13 -11.80
C GLY A 95 2.52 -0.15 -10.98
N LEU A 96 2.39 -1.32 -11.60
CA LEU A 96 2.56 -2.61 -10.91
C LEU A 96 3.99 -2.80 -10.40
N GLY A 97 5.00 -2.49 -11.22
CA GLY A 97 6.41 -2.66 -10.88
C GLY A 97 6.87 -1.69 -9.79
N SER A 98 6.58 -0.39 -9.94
CA SER A 98 6.92 0.63 -8.95
C SER A 98 6.23 0.37 -7.60
N LEU A 99 4.92 0.06 -7.61
CA LEU A 99 4.22 -0.27 -6.37
C LEU A 99 4.81 -1.53 -5.72
N SER A 100 5.17 -2.54 -6.51
CA SER A 100 5.77 -3.77 -5.97
C SER A 100 7.15 -3.54 -5.34
N TYR A 101 7.98 -2.73 -5.98
CA TYR A 101 9.41 -2.65 -5.67
C TYR A 101 9.75 -1.49 -4.74
N GLY A 102 10.05 -0.31 -5.30
CA GLY A 102 10.47 0.84 -4.52
C GLY A 102 9.45 1.22 -3.46
N GLU A 103 8.17 1.26 -3.81
CA GLU A 103 7.14 1.80 -2.93
C GLU A 103 6.72 0.85 -1.80
N LEU A 104 6.26 -0.38 -2.11
CA LEU A 104 5.77 -1.30 -1.09
C LEU A 104 6.89 -2.12 -0.47
N ALA A 105 7.75 -2.76 -1.26
CA ALA A 105 8.83 -3.58 -0.70
C ALA A 105 9.89 -2.72 -0.03
N GLY A 106 10.29 -1.61 -0.66
CA GLY A 106 11.34 -0.73 -0.18
C GLY A 106 10.87 0.20 0.92
N GLU A 107 10.28 1.32 0.52
CA GLU A 107 9.93 2.44 1.40
C GLU A 107 8.96 2.03 2.52
N ARG A 108 7.89 1.30 2.22
CA ARG A 108 6.85 0.99 3.21
C ARG A 108 7.13 -0.20 4.12
N ILE A 109 8.03 -1.11 3.73
CA ILE A 109 8.24 -2.37 4.46
C ILE A 109 9.69 -2.53 4.88
N LYS A 110 10.63 -2.50 3.92
CA LYS A 110 12.02 -2.83 4.19
C LYS A 110 12.72 -1.74 4.99
N LEU A 111 12.39 -0.46 4.77
CA LEU A 111 12.97 0.65 5.50
C LEU A 111 12.72 0.54 7.02
N GLY A 112 11.46 0.48 7.45
CA GLY A 112 11.12 0.31 8.88
C GLY A 112 11.67 -0.99 9.49
N LEU A 113 11.72 -2.07 8.72
CA LEU A 113 12.37 -3.32 9.16
C LEU A 113 13.87 -3.17 9.38
N MET A 114 14.57 -2.38 8.56
CA MET A 114 16.02 -2.16 8.68
C MET A 114 16.37 -1.23 9.83
N LEU A 115 15.56 -0.19 10.05
CA LEU A 115 15.75 0.78 11.10
C LEU A 115 15.22 0.30 12.45
N HIS A 116 14.35 -0.73 12.44
CA HIS A 116 13.55 -1.14 13.59
C HIS A 116 12.74 0.03 14.17
N ASP A 117 12.30 0.92 13.27
CA ASP A 117 11.62 2.18 13.62
C ASP A 117 10.12 2.07 13.31
N PRO A 118 9.25 2.07 14.33
CA PRO A 118 7.80 2.09 14.15
C PRO A 118 7.27 3.40 13.55
N GLU A 119 8.03 4.49 13.53
CA GLU A 119 7.61 5.73 12.84
C GLU A 119 7.68 5.60 11.30
N GLU A 120 8.40 4.60 10.80
CA GLU A 120 8.44 4.25 9.36
C GLU A 120 7.29 3.32 8.94
N GLU A 121 6.44 2.91 9.90
CA GLU A 121 5.22 2.15 9.61
C GLU A 121 4.14 3.04 8.95
N HIS A 122 3.37 2.47 8.01
CA HIS A 122 2.40 3.24 7.23
C HIS A 122 1.23 3.79 8.06
N ASP A 123 0.55 2.95 8.83
CA ASP A 123 -0.60 3.29 9.68
C ASP A 123 -0.20 3.22 11.17
N CYS A 124 0.90 3.90 11.52
CA CYS A 124 1.57 3.79 12.81
C CYS A 124 0.74 4.25 14.02
N PHE A 125 -0.37 4.98 13.82
CA PHE A 125 -1.20 5.42 14.93
C PHE A 125 -2.29 4.41 15.30
N SER A 126 -2.74 3.60 14.33
CA SER A 126 -3.94 2.75 14.45
C SER A 126 -3.67 1.25 14.41
N ASP A 127 -2.39 0.83 14.36
CA ASP A 127 -1.97 -0.58 14.23
C ASP A 127 -2.53 -1.28 12.97
N ASN A 128 -2.78 -0.53 11.89
CA ASN A 128 -3.55 -1.01 10.75
C ASN A 128 -2.71 -1.35 9.49
N THR A 129 -1.39 -1.18 9.53
CA THR A 129 -0.51 -1.27 8.35
C THR A 129 -0.62 -2.58 7.58
N HIS A 130 -0.78 -3.68 8.32
CA HIS A 130 -0.97 -4.99 7.74
C HIS A 130 -2.17 -5.07 6.77
N ASN A 131 -3.24 -4.30 7.01
CA ASN A 131 -4.38 -4.21 6.11
C ASN A 131 -4.05 -3.37 4.87
N SER A 132 -3.43 -2.20 5.04
CA SER A 132 -3.03 -1.33 3.93
C SER A 132 -2.12 -2.09 2.96
N HIS A 133 -1.08 -2.73 3.48
CA HIS A 133 -0.16 -3.56 2.69
C HIS A 133 -0.85 -4.76 2.02
N TYR A 134 -1.74 -5.45 2.73
CA TYR A 134 -2.46 -6.58 2.15
C TYR A 134 -3.33 -6.13 0.96
N TYR A 135 -4.06 -5.03 1.10
CA TYR A 135 -4.96 -4.55 0.06
C TYR A 135 -4.23 -3.90 -1.14
N ASP A 136 -3.01 -3.38 -0.96
CA ASP A 136 -2.15 -3.02 -2.09
C ASP A 136 -1.86 -4.24 -2.98
N VAL A 137 -1.50 -5.37 -2.37
CA VAL A 137 -1.24 -6.62 -3.11
C VAL A 137 -2.51 -7.15 -3.78
N ILE A 138 -3.66 -7.08 -3.10
CA ILE A 138 -4.95 -7.42 -3.73
C ILE A 138 -5.23 -6.53 -4.94
N GLY A 139 -4.92 -5.23 -4.85
CA GLY A 139 -4.98 -4.29 -5.98
C GLY A 139 -4.14 -4.75 -7.17
N MET A 140 -2.89 -5.15 -6.94
CA MET A 140 -2.01 -5.68 -7.98
C MET A 140 -2.59 -6.93 -8.66
N LEU A 141 -3.13 -7.89 -7.88
CA LEU A 141 -3.80 -9.07 -8.42
C LEU A 141 -5.00 -8.69 -9.28
N ASN A 142 -5.82 -7.76 -8.82
CA ASN A 142 -7.01 -7.32 -9.55
C ASN A 142 -6.65 -6.71 -10.90
N VAL A 143 -5.60 -5.87 -10.94
CA VAL A 143 -5.11 -5.23 -12.17
C VAL A 143 -4.54 -6.27 -13.14
N TYR A 144 -3.72 -7.21 -12.66
CA TYR A 144 -3.12 -8.24 -13.52
C TYR A 144 -4.16 -9.20 -14.11
N THR A 145 -5.12 -9.62 -13.28
CA THR A 145 -6.15 -10.62 -13.65
C THR A 145 -7.40 -10.00 -14.27
N GLY A 146 -7.52 -8.67 -14.31
CA GLY A 146 -8.68 -7.98 -14.85
C GLY A 146 -9.99 -8.29 -14.12
N SER A 147 -9.92 -8.67 -12.84
CA SER A 147 -11.08 -9.09 -12.04
C SER A 147 -11.04 -8.45 -10.65
N TYR A 148 -12.16 -7.89 -10.22
CA TYR A 148 -12.34 -7.28 -8.90
C TYR A 148 -13.65 -7.76 -8.27
N THR A 149 -13.61 -8.16 -6.99
CA THR A 149 -14.81 -8.45 -6.21
C THR A 149 -15.16 -7.23 -5.37
N ARG A 150 -16.34 -6.67 -5.60
CA ARG A 150 -16.84 -5.51 -4.87
C ARG A 150 -17.18 -5.87 -3.42
N PRO A 151 -17.31 -4.87 -2.51
CA PRO A 151 -17.71 -5.10 -1.13
C PRO A 151 -19.07 -5.80 -0.98
N ASP A 152 -19.97 -5.65 -1.97
CA ASP A 152 -21.27 -6.34 -2.00
C ASP A 152 -21.21 -7.78 -2.53
N GLY A 153 -20.00 -8.28 -2.84
CA GLY A 153 -19.75 -9.62 -3.38
C GLY A 153 -19.93 -9.75 -4.90
N SER A 154 -20.42 -8.70 -5.59
CA SER A 154 -20.53 -8.73 -7.04
C SER A 154 -19.15 -8.66 -7.71
N LYS A 155 -18.98 -9.37 -8.83
CA LYS A 155 -17.73 -9.38 -9.59
C LYS A 155 -17.76 -8.36 -10.73
N LEU A 156 -16.65 -7.67 -10.92
CA LEU A 156 -16.31 -6.92 -12.12
C LEU A 156 -15.18 -7.68 -12.82
N SER A 157 -15.36 -8.00 -14.10
CA SER A 157 -14.32 -8.66 -14.88
C SER A 157 -14.25 -8.06 -16.28
N GLY A 158 -13.07 -8.07 -16.88
CA GLY A 158 -12.81 -7.55 -18.22
C GLY A 158 -11.56 -8.16 -18.84
N ALA A 159 -11.08 -7.57 -19.93
CA ALA A 159 -9.82 -7.97 -20.55
C ALA A 159 -8.66 -7.86 -19.53
N ALA A 160 -7.83 -8.89 -19.45
CA ALA A 160 -6.76 -8.98 -18.46
C ALA A 160 -5.38 -8.93 -19.11
N LEU A 161 -4.40 -8.38 -18.36
CA LEU A 161 -3.00 -8.49 -18.74
C LEU A 161 -2.53 -9.94 -18.75
N ALA A 162 -3.05 -10.77 -17.82
CA ALA A 162 -2.82 -12.21 -17.79
C ALA A 162 -3.16 -12.90 -19.12
N ASP A 163 -4.29 -12.56 -19.74
CA ASP A 163 -4.71 -13.14 -21.02
C ASP A 163 -3.79 -12.73 -22.17
N LEU A 164 -3.33 -11.46 -22.18
CA LEU A 164 -2.40 -10.94 -23.17
C LEU A 164 -1.03 -11.62 -23.04
N VAL A 165 -0.52 -11.75 -21.82
CA VAL A 165 0.75 -12.42 -21.56
C VAL A 165 0.64 -13.90 -21.92
N ALA A 166 -0.45 -14.58 -21.56
CA ALA A 166 -0.65 -15.99 -21.89
C ALA A 166 -0.66 -16.26 -23.41
N GLN A 167 -1.14 -15.33 -24.22
CA GLN A 167 -1.09 -15.44 -25.69
C GLN A 167 0.34 -15.34 -26.25
N LYS A 168 1.21 -14.58 -25.59
CA LYS A 168 2.60 -14.34 -26.01
C LYS A 168 3.56 -15.37 -25.44
N ASP A 169 3.46 -15.63 -24.15
CA ASP A 169 4.24 -16.59 -23.39
C ASP A 169 3.38 -17.18 -22.24
N PRO A 170 2.76 -18.35 -22.46
CA PRO A 170 1.99 -19.05 -21.43
C PRO A 170 2.79 -19.34 -20.16
N GLY A 171 4.07 -19.71 -20.29
CA GLY A 171 4.92 -20.07 -19.17
C GLY A 171 5.26 -18.86 -18.30
N LEU A 172 5.45 -17.70 -18.92
CA LEU A 172 5.67 -16.45 -18.19
C LEU A 172 4.40 -15.98 -17.47
N ASN A 173 3.21 -16.14 -18.06
CA ASN A 173 1.94 -15.87 -17.37
C ASN A 173 1.76 -16.77 -16.15
N GLU A 174 1.99 -18.08 -16.29
CA GLU A 174 1.95 -19.02 -15.17
C GLU A 174 2.93 -18.63 -14.06
N ARG A 175 4.13 -18.18 -14.43
CA ARG A 175 5.13 -17.67 -13.50
C ARG A 175 4.65 -16.42 -12.77
N MET A 176 4.09 -15.44 -13.48
CA MET A 176 3.59 -14.20 -12.87
C MET A 176 2.45 -14.47 -11.89
N LEU A 177 1.50 -15.33 -12.27
CA LEU A 177 0.39 -15.74 -11.39
C LEU A 177 0.90 -16.46 -10.14
N LYS A 178 1.94 -17.30 -10.28
CA LYS A 178 2.59 -17.97 -9.16
C LYS A 178 3.25 -16.96 -8.22
N ASP A 179 3.99 -15.99 -8.76
CA ASP A 179 4.69 -14.98 -7.96
C ASP A 179 3.68 -14.06 -7.23
N LEU A 180 2.63 -13.59 -7.90
CA LEU A 180 1.55 -12.82 -7.25
C LEU A 180 0.88 -13.59 -6.10
N ARG A 181 0.57 -14.88 -6.30
CA ARG A 181 -0.01 -15.73 -5.25
C ARG A 181 0.96 -15.99 -4.10
N ALA A 182 2.27 -16.05 -4.37
CA ALA A 182 3.27 -16.17 -3.32
C ALA A 182 3.31 -14.89 -2.47
N THR A 183 3.25 -13.71 -3.10
CA THR A 183 3.15 -12.43 -2.41
C THR A 183 1.86 -12.33 -1.59
N GLU A 184 0.71 -12.66 -2.18
CA GLU A 184 -0.58 -12.69 -1.49
C GLU A 184 -0.53 -13.60 -0.26
N ALA A 185 0.04 -14.80 -0.39
CA ALA A 185 0.16 -15.74 0.72
C ALA A 185 1.10 -15.24 1.83
N ALA A 186 2.21 -14.57 1.48
CA ALA A 186 3.11 -13.95 2.44
C ALA A 186 2.41 -12.80 3.19
N MET A 187 1.71 -11.92 2.47
CA MET A 187 0.93 -10.83 3.08
C MET A 187 -0.22 -11.36 3.95
N ALA A 188 -0.92 -12.41 3.51
CA ALA A 188 -1.98 -13.02 4.30
C ALA A 188 -1.44 -13.62 5.61
N ALA A 189 -0.24 -14.20 5.57
CA ALA A 189 0.43 -14.71 6.78
C ALA A 189 0.84 -13.58 7.73
N LEU A 190 1.38 -12.47 7.19
CA LEU A 190 1.71 -11.27 7.94
C LEU A 190 0.45 -10.67 8.59
N LYS A 191 -0.61 -10.43 7.81
CA LYS A 191 -1.90 -9.96 8.29
C LYS A 191 -2.47 -10.85 9.39
N LYS A 192 -2.47 -12.17 9.18
CA LYS A 192 -2.95 -13.11 10.20
C LYS A 192 -2.15 -13.00 11.49
N ARG A 193 -0.82 -12.83 11.40
CA ARG A 193 0.03 -12.63 12.59
C ARG A 193 -0.32 -11.31 13.28
N ALA A 194 -0.52 -10.24 12.52
CA ALA A 194 -0.93 -8.91 13.00
C ALA A 194 -2.22 -8.98 13.83
N GLU A 195 -3.17 -9.78 13.38
CA GLU A 195 -4.50 -9.91 14.01
C GLU A 195 -4.56 -10.91 15.17
N THR A 196 -3.55 -11.78 15.35
CA THR A 196 -3.65 -12.92 16.29
C THR A 196 -2.47 -13.13 17.22
N VAL A 197 -1.32 -12.52 16.97
CA VAL A 197 -0.09 -12.73 17.74
C VAL A 197 0.45 -11.42 18.28
N GLU A 198 0.72 -10.45 17.40
CA GLU A 198 1.36 -9.16 17.70
C GLU A 198 1.11 -8.20 16.54
N HIS A 199 1.11 -6.89 16.78
CA HIS A 199 0.93 -5.86 15.74
C HIS A 199 2.18 -5.70 14.86
N TYR A 200 2.08 -4.90 13.79
CA TYR A 200 3.15 -4.79 12.77
C TYR A 200 4.42 -4.13 13.34
N ASP A 201 4.27 -3.06 14.10
CA ASP A 201 5.30 -2.39 14.90
C ASP A 201 6.18 -3.37 15.71
N GLN A 202 5.55 -4.33 16.39
CA GLN A 202 6.20 -5.36 17.17
C GLN A 202 6.94 -6.34 16.27
N MET A 203 6.43 -6.63 15.07
CA MET A 203 7.10 -7.51 14.12
C MET A 203 8.42 -6.93 13.63
N ILE A 204 8.51 -5.61 13.46
CA ILE A 204 9.73 -4.94 12.98
C ILE A 204 10.72 -4.61 14.10
N GLY A 205 10.38 -4.80 15.37
CA GLY A 205 11.30 -4.56 16.49
C GLY A 205 12.56 -5.44 16.46
N ALA A 206 13.70 -4.86 16.86
CA ALA A 206 15.02 -5.48 16.75
C ALA A 206 15.15 -6.86 17.43
N GLU A 207 14.43 -7.05 18.54
CA GLU A 207 14.48 -8.29 19.33
C GLU A 207 13.46 -9.35 18.85
N ASN A 208 12.69 -9.08 17.79
CA ASN A 208 11.66 -9.98 17.28
C ASN A 208 12.05 -10.70 15.98
N ALA A 209 13.01 -11.61 16.08
CA ALA A 209 13.51 -12.35 14.92
C ALA A 209 12.41 -13.08 14.12
N GLN A 210 11.33 -13.53 14.76
CA GLN A 210 10.23 -14.23 14.08
C GLN A 210 9.29 -13.27 13.34
N GLY A 211 8.98 -12.11 13.93
CA GLY A 211 8.26 -11.02 13.28
C GLY A 211 9.04 -10.49 12.08
N ASN A 212 10.33 -10.20 12.28
CA ASN A 212 11.24 -9.71 11.25
C ASN A 212 11.29 -10.67 10.05
N ALA A 213 11.40 -11.98 10.31
CA ALA A 213 11.37 -13.00 9.26
C ALA A 213 10.01 -13.10 8.53
N THR A 214 8.92 -12.73 9.19
CA THR A 214 7.59 -12.67 8.55
C THR A 214 7.51 -11.47 7.60
N VAL A 215 7.97 -10.30 8.03
CA VAL A 215 8.04 -9.07 7.22
C VAL A 215 9.01 -9.24 6.05
N GLN A 216 10.21 -9.79 6.28
CA GLN A 216 11.20 -10.01 5.22
C GLN A 216 10.70 -10.94 4.11
N LYS A 217 9.90 -11.96 4.43
CA LYS A 217 9.31 -12.84 3.40
C LYS A 217 8.40 -12.09 2.42
N VAL A 218 7.73 -11.05 2.89
CA VAL A 218 6.92 -10.18 2.03
C VAL A 218 7.82 -9.38 1.09
N VAL A 219 8.88 -8.76 1.60
CA VAL A 219 9.89 -8.04 0.79
C VAL A 219 10.47 -8.94 -0.29
N ASP A 220 10.84 -10.18 0.07
CA ASP A 220 11.42 -11.15 -0.87
C ASP A 220 10.43 -11.56 -1.97
N ALA A 221 9.15 -11.74 -1.62
CA ALA A 221 8.10 -12.09 -2.57
C ALA A 221 7.80 -10.93 -3.53
N LEU A 222 7.69 -9.70 -3.01
CA LEU A 222 7.51 -8.48 -3.80
C LEU A 222 8.71 -8.21 -4.74
N THR A 223 9.93 -8.44 -4.28
CA THR A 223 11.13 -8.35 -5.13
C THR A 223 11.10 -9.41 -6.23
N THR A 224 10.67 -10.63 -5.90
CA THR A 224 10.56 -11.73 -6.86
C THR A 224 9.52 -11.45 -7.93
N GLN A 225 8.32 -10.97 -7.56
CA GLN A 225 7.29 -10.63 -8.54
C GLN A 225 7.73 -9.48 -9.44
N THR A 226 8.43 -8.47 -8.91
CA THR A 226 8.96 -7.34 -9.69
C THR A 226 9.85 -7.83 -10.83
N ARG A 227 10.78 -8.75 -10.56
CA ARG A 227 11.64 -9.35 -11.61
C ARG A 227 10.85 -10.08 -12.70
N THR A 228 9.67 -10.60 -12.37
CA THR A 228 8.78 -11.20 -13.37
C THR A 228 8.05 -10.11 -14.15
N ILE A 229 7.62 -9.01 -13.52
CA ILE A 229 7.04 -7.84 -14.19
C ILE A 229 8.04 -7.25 -15.19
N GLU A 230 9.33 -7.12 -14.85
CA GLU A 230 10.39 -6.67 -15.79
C GLU A 230 10.46 -7.55 -17.05
N LYS A 231 10.30 -8.87 -16.90
CA LYS A 231 10.26 -9.80 -18.04
C LYS A 231 8.99 -9.67 -18.87
N LEU A 232 7.87 -9.26 -18.26
CA LEU A 232 6.64 -8.98 -19.01
C LEU A 232 6.86 -7.81 -19.99
N VAL A 233 7.59 -6.77 -19.56
CA VAL A 233 7.88 -5.60 -20.40
C VAL A 233 8.57 -6.01 -21.70
N SER A 234 9.64 -6.80 -21.59
CA SER A 234 10.39 -7.27 -22.76
C SER A 234 9.60 -8.28 -23.59
N THR A 235 8.86 -9.19 -22.97
CA THR A 235 8.04 -10.22 -23.66
C THR A 235 6.88 -9.61 -24.46
N LEU A 236 6.37 -8.47 -24.00
CA LEU A 236 5.32 -7.73 -24.69
C LEU A 236 5.87 -6.71 -25.71
N ASP A 237 7.19 -6.75 -26.00
CA ASP A 237 7.88 -5.85 -26.93
C ASP A 237 7.67 -4.36 -26.60
N LEU A 238 7.54 -4.03 -25.31
CA LEU A 238 7.30 -2.67 -24.85
C LEU A 238 8.62 -1.89 -24.75
N GLN A 239 8.53 -0.56 -24.83
CA GLN A 239 9.68 0.30 -24.55
C GLN A 239 10.18 0.06 -23.12
N PRO A 240 11.50 0.19 -22.87
CA PRO A 240 12.05 0.08 -21.52
C PRO A 240 11.32 1.03 -20.57
N ILE A 241 10.87 0.50 -19.44
CA ILE A 241 10.26 1.28 -18.36
C ILE A 241 11.18 1.25 -17.14
N ALA A 242 11.24 2.38 -16.44
CA ALA A 242 11.86 2.46 -15.13
C ALA A 242 10.80 2.18 -14.07
N PHE A 243 11.11 1.29 -13.14
CA PHE A 243 10.38 1.19 -11.88
C PHE A 243 11.03 2.12 -10.87
N GLU A 244 10.20 2.67 -9.98
CA GLU A 244 10.69 3.41 -8.83
C GLU A 244 11.52 2.45 -7.96
N GLY A 245 12.76 2.85 -7.66
CA GLY A 245 13.67 2.14 -6.76
C GLY A 245 13.52 2.61 -5.33
N SER A 246 14.35 2.07 -4.43
CA SER A 246 14.42 2.50 -3.03
C SER A 246 15.80 2.19 -2.48
N ASP A 247 16.39 3.13 -1.72
CA ASP A 247 17.70 2.91 -1.11
C ASP A 247 17.69 1.69 -0.17
N SER A 248 16.56 1.39 0.47
CA SER A 248 16.43 0.19 1.33
C SER A 248 16.57 -1.14 0.58
N LEU A 249 16.44 -1.13 -0.76
CA LEU A 249 16.65 -2.29 -1.64
C LEU A 249 17.92 -2.17 -2.49
N ASP A 250 18.15 -0.99 -3.07
CA ASP A 250 19.18 -0.72 -4.06
C ASP A 250 20.52 -0.29 -3.44
N ASN A 251 20.49 0.38 -2.28
CA ASN A 251 21.67 0.87 -1.57
C ASN A 251 21.50 0.84 -0.03
N PRO A 252 21.35 -0.36 0.58
CA PRO A 252 20.97 -0.46 2.00
C PRO A 252 21.94 0.20 2.98
N GLU A 253 23.20 0.41 2.58
CA GLU A 253 24.21 1.08 3.40
C GLU A 253 23.95 2.60 3.53
N ALA A 254 23.28 3.22 2.54
CA ALA A 254 22.96 4.65 2.57
C ALA A 254 21.82 4.98 3.55
N VAL A 255 20.97 4.01 3.88
CA VAL A 255 19.86 4.18 4.85
C VAL A 255 20.36 4.54 6.25
N PHE A 256 21.58 4.16 6.61
CA PHE A 256 22.15 4.36 7.94
C PHE A 256 23.11 5.56 8.04
N GLN A 257 23.17 6.42 7.02
CA GLN A 257 24.05 7.60 6.94
C GLN A 257 23.28 8.89 7.23
#